data_AF-A0A8J6CMZ7-F1
#
_entry.id   AF-A0A8J6CMZ7-F1
#
_cell.length_a   1.000
_cell.length_b   1.000
_cell.length_c   1.000
_cell.angle_alpha   90.00
_cell.angle_beta   90.00
_cell.angle_gamma   90.00
#
_symmetry.space_group_name_H-M   'P 1'
#
loop_
_entity.id
_entity.type
_entity.pdbx_description
1 polymer ?
#
loop_
_entity_poly.entity_id
_entity_poly.type
_entity_poly.pdbx_seq_one_letter_code
_entity_poly.pdbx_strand_id
1 'polypeptide(L)'
;MGACASSTRDSKSGKALGGGRSRSRGSSTAAKVVDIDGRVQELRQPVQARNIISQNPNCFLCSSESMAIGTCVPQVPDDEELQPGRVYFLLPLSHSHKPLSLPDLCALAIKASSGLGKYGVDLCSTNSKLVPR
;
A
#
# COMPACT_ATOMS: atom_id res chain seq x y z
N MET A 1 -16.84 58.56 -6.22
CA MET A 1 -17.01 58.75 -4.77
C MET A 1 -17.26 57.39 -4.13
N GLY A 2 -16.39 56.96 -3.22
CA GLY A 2 -16.55 55.70 -2.48
C GLY A 2 -15.21 54.99 -2.27
N ALA A 3 -14.47 55.39 -1.23
CA ALA A 3 -13.15 54.89 -0.88
C ALA A 3 -13.20 53.51 -0.21
N CYS A 4 -12.25 52.62 -0.51
CA CYS A 4 -11.95 51.48 0.35
C CYS A 4 -10.58 51.70 1.00
N ALA A 5 -10.60 51.91 2.31
CA ALA A 5 -9.44 52.10 3.16
C ALA A 5 -8.93 50.73 3.66
N SER A 6 -7.61 50.55 3.65
CA SER A 6 -6.91 49.48 4.35
C SER A 6 -6.87 49.78 5.86
N SER A 7 -6.97 48.77 6.71
CA SER A 7 -6.31 48.74 8.04
C SER A 7 -6.31 47.34 8.65
N THR A 8 -5.25 47.10 9.41
CA THR A 8 -4.66 45.83 9.83
C THR A 8 -4.99 45.41 11.27
N ARG A 9 -4.92 44.08 11.52
CA ARG A 9 -4.54 43.36 12.76
C ARG A 9 -5.51 43.37 13.96
N ASP A 10 -5.92 42.17 14.37
CA ASP A 10 -5.68 41.70 15.74
C ASP A 10 -5.32 40.21 15.72
N SER A 11 -4.39 39.83 16.60
CA SER A 11 -3.76 38.51 16.64
C SER A 11 -4.38 37.71 17.78
N LYS A 12 -5.06 36.61 17.47
CA LYS A 12 -5.36 35.59 18.49
C LYS A 12 -4.82 34.22 18.08
N SER A 13 -3.80 33.84 18.83
CA SER A 13 -3.12 32.55 18.82
C SER A 13 -4.11 31.38 18.78
N GLY A 14 -3.99 30.56 17.74
CA GLY A 14 -4.67 29.29 17.57
C GLY A 14 -3.70 28.32 16.94
N LYS A 15 -3.36 27.27 17.68
CA LYS A 15 -2.26 26.34 17.47
C LYS A 15 -2.18 25.79 16.04
N ALA A 16 -0.95 25.68 15.56
CA ALA A 16 -0.56 24.95 14.38
C ALA A 16 -1.24 23.57 14.32
N LEU A 17 -1.92 23.31 13.22
CA LEU A 17 -1.77 22.03 12.54
C LEU A 17 -1.44 22.37 11.10
N GLY A 18 -0.14 22.32 10.79
CA GLY A 18 0.30 22.23 9.42
C GLY A 18 -0.38 21.03 8.80
N GLY A 19 -1.43 21.28 8.02
CA GLY A 19 -1.94 20.34 7.03
C GLY A 19 -0.84 20.20 6.00
N GLY A 20 0.16 19.40 6.35
CA GLY A 20 1.37 19.26 5.59
C GLY A 20 0.95 18.81 4.21
N ARG A 21 1.09 19.73 3.25
CA ARG A 21 1.02 19.48 1.81
C ARG A 21 1.52 18.07 1.62
N SER A 22 0.65 17.11 1.35
CA SER A 22 1.07 15.85 0.74
C SER A 22 1.60 16.24 -0.62
N ARG A 23 2.83 16.75 -0.62
CA ARG A 23 3.88 16.32 -1.50
C ARG A 23 3.65 14.84 -1.72
N SER A 24 2.81 14.52 -2.70
CA SER A 24 3.05 13.44 -3.62
C SER A 24 4.44 13.73 -4.18
N ARG A 25 5.45 13.48 -3.36
CA ARG A 25 6.78 13.21 -3.87
C ARG A 25 6.47 12.02 -4.75
N GLY A 26 6.59 12.18 -6.05
CA GLY A 26 6.78 11.06 -6.95
C GLY A 26 8.06 10.36 -6.50
N SER A 27 7.98 9.67 -5.36
CA SER A 27 8.90 8.63 -4.99
C SER A 27 8.54 7.55 -5.97
N SER A 28 9.49 7.11 -6.77
CA SER A 28 9.41 5.78 -7.37
C SER A 28 8.91 4.85 -6.28
N THR A 29 7.67 4.39 -6.39
CA THR A 29 7.04 3.62 -5.32
C THR A 29 7.83 2.32 -5.29
N ALA A 30 8.61 2.09 -4.23
CA ALA A 30 9.39 0.87 -4.11
C ALA A 30 8.47 -0.35 -4.25
N ALA A 31 8.99 -1.45 -4.78
CA ALA A 31 8.29 -2.73 -4.65
C ALA A 31 8.29 -3.11 -3.16
N LYS A 32 7.20 -3.73 -2.69
CA LYS A 32 7.06 -4.07 -1.26
C LYS A 32 6.79 -5.54 -1.08
N VAL A 33 7.56 -6.18 -0.21
CA VAL A 33 7.34 -7.57 0.19
C VAL A 33 6.84 -7.58 1.62
N VAL A 34 5.68 -8.20 1.84
CA VAL A 34 5.04 -8.37 3.16
C VAL A 34 5.22 -9.81 3.59
N ASP A 35 5.82 -10.06 4.75
CA ASP A 35 5.91 -11.40 5.31
C ASP A 35 4.61 -11.82 6.03
N ILE A 36 4.56 -13.08 6.46
CA ILE A 36 3.39 -13.61 7.18
C ILE A 36 3.21 -12.97 8.57
N ASP A 37 4.20 -12.29 9.12
CA ASP A 37 4.11 -11.54 10.37
C ASP A 37 3.65 -10.09 10.14
N GLY A 38 3.49 -9.68 8.89
CA GLY A 38 3.11 -8.32 8.50
C GLY A 38 4.27 -7.33 8.48
N ARG A 39 5.52 -7.79 8.56
CA ARG A 39 6.69 -6.92 8.35
C ARG A 39 6.82 -6.63 6.86
N VAL A 40 7.28 -5.41 6.56
CA VAL A 40 7.41 -4.92 5.19
C VAL A 40 8.87 -4.66 4.87
N GLN A 41 9.32 -5.28 3.79
CA GLN A 41 10.59 -4.96 3.14
C GLN A 41 10.32 -4.09 1.91
N GLU A 42 10.87 -2.88 1.88
CA GLU A 42 10.86 -2.03 0.68
C GLU A 42 12.09 -2.31 -0.18
N LEU A 43 11.86 -2.44 -1.49
CA LEU A 43 12.88 -2.69 -2.51
C LEU A 43 12.93 -1.49 -3.45
N ARG A 44 13.97 -0.67 -3.28
CA ARG A 44 14.16 0.58 -4.05
C ARG A 44 14.87 0.37 -5.39
N GLN A 45 15.42 -0.82 -5.59
CA GLN A 45 16.06 -1.23 -6.82
C GLN A 45 15.28 -2.42 -7.40
N PRO A 46 15.41 -2.66 -8.71
CA PRO A 46 14.83 -3.85 -9.31
C PRO A 46 15.48 -5.10 -8.72
N VAL A 47 14.65 -6.04 -8.26
CA VAL A 47 15.09 -7.27 -7.59
C VAL A 47 14.28 -8.42 -8.17
N GLN A 48 14.96 -9.50 -8.54
CA GLN A 48 14.29 -10.72 -9.01
C GLN A 48 13.69 -11.52 -7.85
N ALA A 49 12.57 -12.18 -8.09
CA ALA A 49 11.87 -12.99 -7.08
C ALA A 49 12.78 -14.03 -6.42
N ARG A 50 13.67 -14.69 -7.20
CA ARG A 50 14.67 -15.65 -6.68
C ARG A 50 15.58 -15.09 -5.58
N ASN A 51 15.89 -13.80 -5.60
CA ASN A 51 16.74 -13.19 -4.59
C ASN A 51 16.00 -13.10 -3.24
N ILE A 52 14.68 -12.91 -3.28
CA ILE A 52 13.84 -12.91 -2.07
C ILE A 52 13.61 -14.34 -1.59
N ILE A 53 13.32 -15.27 -2.51
CA ILE A 53 13.04 -16.67 -2.18
C ILE A 53 14.27 -17.38 -1.62
N SER A 54 15.47 -17.13 -2.16
CA SER A 54 16.72 -17.72 -1.65
C SER A 54 17.03 -17.35 -0.20
N GLN A 55 16.56 -16.19 0.27
CA GLN A 55 16.67 -15.77 1.67
C GLN A 55 15.59 -16.41 2.57
N ASN A 56 14.55 -17.01 1.97
CA ASN A 56 13.36 -17.52 2.65
C ASN A 56 12.97 -18.91 2.08
N PRO A 57 13.77 -19.96 2.34
CA PRO A 57 13.72 -21.23 1.60
C PRO A 57 12.42 -22.05 1.78
N ASN A 58 11.62 -21.77 2.80
CA ASN A 58 10.34 -22.43 3.05
C ASN A 58 9.13 -21.59 2.60
N CYS A 59 9.38 -20.53 1.83
CA CYS A 59 8.36 -19.59 1.39
C CYS A 59 8.35 -19.44 -0.13
N PHE A 60 7.21 -19.00 -0.65
CA PHE A 60 7.05 -18.55 -2.02
C PHE A 60 6.56 -17.10 -2.05
N LEU A 61 6.81 -16.42 -3.16
CA LEU A 61 6.35 -15.06 -3.39
C LEU A 61 5.07 -15.07 -4.24
N CYS A 62 4.14 -14.18 -3.93
CA CYS A 62 2.91 -14.01 -4.70
C CYS A 62 2.54 -12.52 -4.82
N SER A 63 1.91 -12.13 -5.93
CA SER A 63 1.44 -10.76 -6.15
C SER A 63 0.08 -10.55 -5.48
N SER A 64 -0.12 -9.39 -4.83
CA SER A 64 -1.42 -9.02 -4.26
C SER A 64 -2.52 -8.91 -5.33
N GLU A 65 -2.16 -8.59 -6.57
CA GLU A 65 -3.11 -8.42 -7.69
C GLU A 65 -3.62 -9.76 -8.23
N SER A 66 -2.90 -10.85 -7.98
CA SER A 66 -3.23 -12.18 -8.50
C SER A 66 -3.91 -13.08 -7.46
N MET A 67 -4.17 -12.56 -6.26
CA MET A 67 -4.85 -13.28 -5.18
C MET A 67 -6.36 -13.20 -5.35
N ALA A 68 -7.02 -14.36 -5.38
CA ALA A 68 -8.48 -14.47 -5.42
C ALA A 68 -8.99 -15.52 -4.42
N ILE A 69 -10.18 -15.26 -3.87
CA ILE A 69 -10.84 -16.19 -2.95
C ILE A 69 -11.26 -17.45 -3.71
N GLY A 70 -11.07 -18.62 -3.09
CA GLY A 70 -11.44 -19.91 -3.66
C GLY A 70 -10.43 -20.46 -4.66
N THR A 71 -9.31 -19.77 -4.92
CA THR A 71 -8.24 -20.26 -5.79
C THR A 71 -6.94 -20.43 -5.02
N CYS A 72 -6.10 -21.35 -5.47
CA CYS A 72 -4.71 -21.40 -5.02
C CYS A 72 -3.99 -20.12 -5.46
N VAL A 73 -3.12 -19.61 -4.60
CA VAL A 73 -2.40 -18.36 -4.88
C VAL A 73 -1.30 -18.64 -5.91
N PRO A 74 -1.24 -17.89 -7.02
CA PRO A 74 -0.17 -18.07 -7.99
C PRO A 74 1.17 -17.56 -7.44
N GLN A 75 2.21 -18.36 -7.66
CA GLN A 75 3.58 -17.99 -7.34
C GLN A 75 4.14 -17.06 -8.42
N VAL A 76 4.88 -16.03 -8.00
CA VAL A 76 5.69 -15.21 -8.90
C VAL A 76 6.89 -16.04 -9.37
N PRO A 77 7.13 -16.15 -10.69
CA PRO A 77 8.29 -16.87 -11.22
C PRO A 77 9.61 -16.31 -10.69
N ASP A 78 10.57 -17.20 -10.45
CA ASP A 78 11.88 -16.89 -9.88
C ASP A 78 12.68 -15.84 -10.67
N ASP A 79 12.55 -15.86 -12.00
CA ASP A 79 13.24 -14.94 -12.91
C ASP A 79 12.50 -13.60 -13.10
N GLU A 80 11.27 -13.47 -12.60
CA GLU A 80 10.49 -12.24 -12.70
C GLU A 80 11.08 -11.16 -11.77
N GLU A 81 11.18 -9.94 -12.30
CA GLU A 81 11.61 -8.76 -11.56
C GLU A 81 10.42 -8.10 -10.85
N LEU A 82 10.58 -7.81 -9.56
CA LEU A 82 9.54 -7.19 -8.75
C LEU A 82 9.30 -5.74 -9.18
N GLN A 83 8.04 -5.46 -9.49
CA GLN A 83 7.65 -4.20 -10.10
C GLN A 83 7.48 -3.10 -9.04
N PRO A 84 8.07 -1.91 -9.26
CA PRO A 84 7.82 -0.74 -8.44
C PRO A 84 6.32 -0.46 -8.27
N GLY A 85 5.90 -0.14 -7.06
CA GLY A 85 4.50 0.19 -6.74
C GLY A 85 3.62 -1.00 -6.46
N ARG A 86 4.12 -2.21 -6.65
CA ARG A 86 3.39 -3.44 -6.33
C ARG A 86 3.70 -3.96 -4.94
N VAL A 87 2.71 -4.68 -4.40
CA VAL A 87 2.80 -5.38 -3.13
C VAL A 87 2.83 -6.88 -3.42
N TYR A 88 3.79 -7.54 -2.81
CA TYR A 88 3.99 -8.97 -2.88
C TYR A 88 3.90 -9.55 -1.47
N PHE A 89 3.33 -10.74 -1.35
CA PHE A 89 3.29 -11.47 -0.10
C PHE A 89 4.26 -12.63 -0.14
N LEU A 90 4.99 -12.81 0.95
CA LEU A 90 5.83 -13.97 1.20
C LEU A 90 5.05 -14.94 2.08
N LEU A 91 4.69 -16.10 1.52
CA LEU A 91 3.84 -17.10 2.17
C LEU A 91 4.58 -18.43 2.32
N PRO A 92 4.34 -19.20 3.39
CA PRO A 92 4.89 -20.55 3.53
C PRO A 92 4.44 -21.47 2.41
N LEU A 93 5.32 -22.36 1.93
CA LEU A 93 5.01 -23.33 0.87
C LEU A 93 3.82 -24.25 1.21
N SER A 94 3.53 -24.47 2.49
CA SER A 94 2.35 -25.22 2.93
C SER A 94 1.02 -24.59 2.48
N HIS A 95 1.02 -23.30 2.13
CA HIS A 95 -0.16 -22.57 1.68
C HIS A 95 -0.34 -22.53 0.15
N SER A 96 0.66 -22.96 -0.65
CA SER A 96 0.61 -22.83 -2.11
C SER A 96 -0.48 -23.69 -2.77
N HIS A 97 -0.80 -24.83 -2.16
CA HIS A 97 -1.81 -25.77 -2.66
C HIS A 97 -3.18 -25.61 -2.00
N LYS A 98 -3.33 -24.64 -1.08
CA LYS A 98 -4.58 -24.37 -0.38
C LYS A 98 -5.33 -23.23 -1.09
N PRO A 99 -6.61 -23.42 -1.45
CA PRO A 99 -7.45 -22.32 -1.89
C PRO A 99 -7.55 -21.22 -0.83
N LEU A 100 -7.35 -19.97 -1.25
CA LEU A 100 -7.40 -18.82 -0.36
C LEU A 100 -8.83 -18.61 0.15
N SER A 101 -9.04 -18.61 1.47
CA SER A 101 -10.35 -18.26 2.05
C SER A 101 -10.49 -16.75 2.22
N LEU A 102 -11.74 -16.26 2.37
CA LEU A 102 -11.98 -14.84 2.69
C LEU A 102 -11.25 -14.41 3.99
N PRO A 103 -11.32 -15.17 5.11
CA PRO A 103 -10.55 -14.86 6.31
C PRO A 103 -9.03 -14.79 6.07
N ASP A 104 -8.47 -15.71 5.26
CA ASP A 104 -7.05 -15.72 4.93
C ASP A 104 -6.66 -14.43 4.18
N LEU A 105 -7.45 -14.02 3.18
CA LEU A 105 -7.23 -12.78 2.42
C LEU A 105 -7.34 -11.55 3.32
N CYS A 106 -8.37 -11.48 4.18
CA CYS A 106 -8.54 -10.39 5.13
C CYS A 106 -7.36 -10.30 6.10
N ALA A 107 -6.87 -11.43 6.61
CA ALA A 107 -5.72 -11.46 7.50
C ALA A 107 -4.46 -10.92 6.82
N LEU A 108 -4.21 -11.28 5.55
CA LEU A 108 -3.11 -10.74 4.76
C LEU A 108 -3.26 -9.23 4.55
N ALA A 109 -4.47 -8.75 4.23
CA ALA A 109 -4.73 -7.32 4.06
C ALA A 109 -4.50 -6.53 5.36
N ILE A 110 -4.91 -7.05 6.51
CA ILE A 110 -4.69 -6.42 7.82
C ILE A 110 -3.19 -6.35 8.14
N LYS A 111 -2.46 -7.47 7.95
CA LYS A 111 -1.01 -7.54 8.14
C LYS A 111 -0.28 -6.55 7.25
N ALA A 112 -0.65 -6.53 5.97
CA ALA A 112 -0.17 -5.55 5.02
C ALA A 112 -0.44 -4.13 5.53
N SER A 113 -1.66 -3.78 5.91
CA SER A 113 -1.99 -2.43 6.41
C SER A 113 -1.24 -2.00 7.68
N SER A 114 -0.72 -2.96 8.46
CA SER A 114 0.01 -2.67 9.70
C SER A 114 1.48 -2.35 9.43
N GLY A 115 2.14 -3.12 8.56
CA GLY A 115 3.54 -2.87 8.21
C GLY A 115 3.68 -1.88 7.06
N LEU A 116 2.69 -1.88 6.16
CA LEU A 116 2.56 -0.87 5.16
C LEU A 116 1.97 0.35 5.93
N GLY A 117 2.78 1.33 6.35
CA GLY A 117 2.31 2.59 6.96
C GLY A 117 1.24 3.37 6.16
N LYS A 118 0.87 4.58 6.57
CA LYS A 118 -0.21 5.35 5.91
C LYS A 118 0.09 5.79 4.46
N TYR A 119 0.17 4.87 3.49
CA TYR A 119 -0.14 5.22 2.10
C TYR A 119 -1.65 5.19 2.05
N GLY A 120 -2.22 6.38 1.93
CA GLY A 120 -3.60 6.51 1.53
C GLY A 120 -3.78 5.64 0.29
N VAL A 121 -4.55 4.57 0.44
CA VAL A 121 -5.53 4.29 -0.59
C VAL A 121 -6.29 5.61 -0.69
N ASP A 122 -5.98 6.41 -1.71
CA ASP A 122 -6.97 7.35 -2.21
C ASP A 122 -8.10 6.43 -2.72
N LEU A 123 -8.95 5.95 -1.80
CA LEU A 123 -10.33 5.69 -2.09
C LEU A 123 -10.78 7.03 -2.67
N CYS A 124 -10.73 7.13 -3.99
CA CYS A 124 -11.38 8.21 -4.70
C CYS A 124 -12.80 8.17 -4.17
N SER A 125 -13.09 9.06 -3.21
CA SER A 125 -14.43 9.33 -2.75
C SER A 125 -15.15 9.79 -3.99
N THR A 126 -15.84 8.86 -4.67
CA THR A 126 -16.87 9.19 -5.63
C THR A 126 -17.93 9.93 -4.84
N ASN A 127 -17.73 11.24 -4.75
CA ASN A 127 -18.68 12.18 -4.21
C ASN A 127 -19.81 12.21 -5.24
N SER A 128 -20.72 11.24 -5.16
CA SER A 128 -21.96 11.27 -5.93
C SER A 128 -22.71 12.51 -5.47
N LYS A 129 -22.63 13.57 -6.26
CA LYS A 129 -23.46 14.78 -6.15
C LYS A 129 -24.92 14.34 -6.00
N LEU A 130 -25.44 14.33 -4.78
CA LEU A 130 -26.86 14.42 -4.54
C LEU A 130 -27.22 15.89 -4.76
N VAL A 131 -27.79 16.18 -5.93
CA VAL A 131 -28.48 17.45 -6.19
C VAL A 131 -29.84 17.35 -5.49
N PRO A 132 -30.13 18.14 -4.44
CA PRO A 132 -31.49 18.26 -3.96
C PRO A 132 -32.27 19.13 -4.96
N ARG A 133 -33.43 18.61 -5.38
CA ARG A 133 -34.47 19.38 -6.09
C ARG A 133 -35.20 20.30 -5.14
#